data_AF-A0A933ZCW7-F1
#
_entry.id   AF-A0A933ZCW7-F1
#
_cell.length_a   1.000
_cell.length_b   1.000
_cell.length_c   1.000
_cell.angle_alpha   90.00
_cell.angle_beta   90.00
_cell.angle_gamma   90.00
#
_symmetry.space_group_name_H-M   'P 1'
#
loop_
_entity.id
_entity.type
_entity.pdbx_description
1 polymer ?
#
loop_
_entity_poly.entity_id
_entity_poly.type
_entity_poly.pdbx_seq_one_letter_code
_entity_poly.pdbx_strand_id
1 'polypeptide(L)'
;MTHPHEQPAGNEESEQSLRSEEDARILAELARAQGHVPIPLPLVAKRPGTVATLIAHKNQIMEGGPLTQKERSLIALSSAVAVKSTECIRAHAAHARKAGATEDEVVQAVLIAGFVCGMSPIRAAYQGLPRE
;
A
#
# COMPACT_ATOMS: atom_id res chain seq x y z
N MET A 1 -20.93 -5.94 42.73
CA MET A 1 -20.22 -4.66 42.81
C MET A 1 -19.09 -4.71 41.79
N THR A 2 -19.33 -4.16 40.60
CA THR A 2 -18.31 -4.05 39.54
C THR A 2 -17.51 -2.78 39.79
N HIS A 3 -16.22 -2.92 40.11
CA HIS A 3 -15.31 -1.77 40.19
C HIS A 3 -15.11 -1.18 38.79
N PRO A 4 -15.19 0.15 38.59
CA PRO A 4 -14.77 0.77 37.35
C PRO A 4 -13.25 0.72 37.27
N HIS A 5 -12.74 0.20 36.15
CA HIS A 5 -11.32 0.18 35.84
C HIS A 5 -10.92 1.58 35.35
N GLU A 6 -10.63 2.51 36.26
CA GLU A 6 -9.95 3.77 35.90
C GLU A 6 -8.49 3.44 35.55
N GLN A 7 -8.18 3.43 34.26
CA GLN A 7 -6.79 3.51 33.80
C GLN A 7 -6.28 4.95 33.94
N PRO A 8 -5.02 5.17 34.37
CA PRO A 8 -4.51 6.52 34.61
C PRO A 8 -4.17 7.20 33.28
N ALA A 9 -4.94 8.22 32.92
CA ALA A 9 -4.84 8.97 31.66
C ALA A 9 -3.43 9.52 31.34
N GLY A 10 -2.57 9.73 32.35
CA GLY A 10 -1.25 10.35 32.17
C GLY A 10 -0.18 9.49 31.48
N ASN A 11 -0.29 8.16 31.52
CA ASN A 11 0.67 7.30 30.78
C ASN A 11 0.31 7.22 29.29
N GLU A 12 -0.99 7.20 28.99
CA GLU A 12 -1.49 7.06 27.63
C GLU A 12 -1.24 8.32 26.79
N GLU A 13 -1.39 9.51 27.37
CA GLU A 13 -1.07 10.79 26.70
C GLU A 13 0.42 10.90 26.35
N SER A 14 1.31 10.50 27.26
CA SER A 14 2.75 10.46 27.03
C SER A 14 3.11 9.50 25.88
N GLU A 15 2.56 8.28 25.91
CA GLU A 15 2.74 7.27 24.86
C GLU A 15 2.16 7.73 23.50
N GLN A 16 1.04 8.45 23.49
CA GLN A 16 0.47 9.05 22.28
C GLN A 16 1.37 10.17 21.72
N SER A 17 1.95 11.00 22.59
CA SER A 17 2.90 12.04 22.18
C SER A 17 4.14 11.45 21.51
N LEU A 18 4.76 10.44 22.15
CA LEU A 18 5.95 9.76 21.61
C LEU A 18 5.68 9.14 20.23
N ARG A 19 4.54 8.47 20.06
CA ARG A 19 4.13 7.89 18.78
C ARG A 19 3.84 8.94 17.71
N SER A 20 3.31 10.09 18.10
CA SER A 20 3.08 11.21 17.17
C SER A 20 4.39 11.82 16.69
N GLU A 21 5.37 11.96 17.58
CA GLU A 21 6.71 12.41 17.22
C GLU A 21 7.42 11.43 16.27
N GLU A 22 7.28 10.13 16.50
CA GLU A 22 7.83 9.10 15.63
C GLU A 22 7.21 9.17 14.23
N ASP A 23 5.88 9.21 14.13
CA ASP A 23 5.18 9.37 12.85
C ASP A 23 5.65 10.64 12.10
N ALA A 24 5.77 11.77 12.80
CA ALA A 24 6.26 13.02 12.22
C ALA A 24 7.70 12.91 11.69
N ARG A 25 8.60 12.22 12.42
CA ARG A 25 9.98 11.97 11.98
C ARG A 25 10.00 11.14 10.69
N ILE A 26 9.20 10.08 10.62
CA ILE A 26 9.09 9.21 9.43
C ILE A 26 8.57 10.00 8.23
N LEU A 27 7.54 10.83 8.41
CA LEU A 27 7.02 11.68 7.33
C LEU A 27 8.07 12.66 6.81
N ALA A 28 8.83 13.29 7.70
CA ALA A 28 9.91 14.19 7.33
C ALA A 28 11.03 13.47 6.56
N GLU A 29 11.38 12.26 6.96
CA GLU A 29 12.36 11.43 6.24
C GLU A 29 11.87 11.03 4.85
N LEU A 30 10.62 10.58 4.71
CA LEU A 30 10.01 10.27 3.42
C LEU A 30 10.02 11.47 2.48
N ALA A 31 9.66 12.65 2.98
CA ALA A 31 9.70 13.89 2.22
C ALA A 31 11.11 14.20 1.68
N ARG A 32 12.15 13.99 2.50
CA ARG A 32 13.55 14.20 2.09
C ARG A 32 14.00 13.16 1.06
N ALA A 33 13.67 11.88 1.26
CA ALA A 33 14.12 10.79 0.42
C ALA A 33 13.41 10.75 -0.95
N GLN A 34 12.13 11.10 -0.99
CA GLN A 34 11.27 10.95 -2.18
C GLN A 34 10.87 12.29 -2.81
N GLY A 35 11.17 13.42 -2.17
CA GLY A 35 10.76 14.75 -2.59
C GLY A 35 9.27 15.07 -2.32
N HIS A 36 8.50 14.10 -1.83
CA HIS A 36 7.10 14.27 -1.46
C HIS A 36 6.71 13.32 -0.32
N VAL A 37 5.61 13.62 0.36
CA VAL A 37 4.92 12.69 1.25
C VAL A 37 3.75 12.06 0.48
N PRO A 38 3.57 10.73 0.46
CA PRO A 38 2.39 10.13 -0.13
C PRO A 38 1.11 10.71 0.48
N ILE A 39 0.20 11.17 -0.38
CA ILE A 39 -1.03 11.93 -0.01
C ILE A 39 -1.84 11.28 1.14
N PRO A 40 -1.96 9.95 1.25
CA PRO A 40 -2.72 9.36 2.35
C PRO A 40 -2.05 9.48 3.72
N LEU A 41 -0.71 9.61 3.81
CA LEU A 41 -0.03 9.48 5.10
C LEU A 41 -0.32 10.60 6.12
N PRO A 42 -0.51 11.88 5.73
CA PRO A 42 -0.98 12.90 6.66
C PRO A 42 -2.36 12.60 7.27
N LEU A 43 -3.24 11.91 6.53
CA LEU A 43 -4.52 11.45 7.07
C LEU A 43 -4.31 10.31 8.08
N VAL A 44 -3.44 9.36 7.75
CA VAL A 44 -3.07 8.25 8.65
C VAL A 44 -2.49 8.79 9.96
N ALA A 45 -1.58 9.76 9.88
CA ALA A 45 -0.93 10.40 11.03
C ALA A 45 -1.88 11.07 12.02
N LYS A 46 -3.17 11.28 11.68
CA LYS A 46 -4.18 11.72 12.66
C LYS A 46 -4.39 10.74 13.80
N ARG A 47 -3.95 9.49 13.66
CA ARG A 47 -3.90 8.50 14.73
C ARG A 47 -2.42 8.21 15.08
N PRO A 48 -1.96 8.54 16.29
CA PRO A 48 -0.55 8.38 16.67
C PRO A 48 -0.03 6.95 16.50
N GLY A 49 1.14 6.81 15.88
CA GLY A 49 1.89 5.57 15.68
C GLY A 49 1.44 4.74 14.48
N THR A 50 0.44 5.23 13.74
CA THR A 50 -0.09 4.49 12.59
C THR A 50 0.75 4.65 11.34
N VAL A 51 1.47 5.76 11.18
CA VAL A 51 2.42 5.90 10.04
C VAL A 51 3.57 4.92 10.23
N ALA A 52 4.19 4.89 11.41
CA ALA A 52 5.26 3.96 11.74
C ALA A 52 4.86 2.51 11.48
N THR A 53 3.69 2.11 12.01
CA THR A 53 3.14 0.77 11.81
C THR A 53 2.89 0.46 10.34
N LEU A 54 2.26 1.38 9.59
CA LEU A 54 1.92 1.18 8.19
C LEU A 54 3.17 1.06 7.31
N ILE A 55 4.16 1.92 7.52
CA ILE A 55 5.41 1.91 6.74
C ILE A 55 6.23 0.67 7.06
N ALA A 56 6.35 0.30 8.34
CA ALA A 56 7.04 -0.93 8.72
C ALA A 56 6.38 -2.16 8.09
N HIS A 57 5.05 -2.25 8.16
CA HIS A 57 4.29 -3.34 7.54
C HIS A 57 4.47 -3.38 6.01
N LYS A 58 4.38 -2.22 5.34
CA LYS A 58 4.63 -2.11 3.89
C LYS A 58 6.02 -2.59 3.53
N ASN A 59 7.06 -2.20 4.27
CA ASN A 59 8.43 -2.60 3.97
C ASN A 59 8.61 -4.12 4.15
N GLN A 60 8.07 -4.69 5.23
CA GLN A 60 8.08 -6.14 5.45
C GLN A 60 7.40 -6.95 4.33
N ILE A 61 6.36 -6.39 3.68
CA ILE A 61 5.69 -7.01 2.53
C ILE A 61 6.47 -6.81 1.23
N MET A 62 7.01 -5.61 1.02
CA MET A 62 7.55 -5.18 -0.28
C MET A 62 9.06 -5.46 -0.45
N GLU A 63 9.75 -5.88 0.61
CA GLU A 63 11.19 -6.11 0.64
C GLU A 63 11.50 -7.54 1.10
N GLY A 64 12.55 -8.15 0.53
CA GLY A 64 12.93 -9.52 0.84
C GLY A 64 11.98 -10.61 0.31
N GLY A 65 12.08 -11.81 0.89
CA GLY A 65 11.32 -12.99 0.46
C GLY A 65 11.88 -13.67 -0.80
N PRO A 66 11.17 -14.69 -1.33
CA PRO A 66 11.66 -15.53 -2.43
C PRO A 66 11.57 -14.86 -3.81
N LEU A 67 10.81 -13.77 -3.93
CA LEU A 67 10.68 -13.01 -5.17
C LEU A 67 11.86 -12.06 -5.36
N THR A 68 12.22 -11.78 -6.60
CA THR A 68 13.16 -10.73 -6.95
C THR A 68 12.50 -9.34 -6.85
N GLN A 69 13.30 -8.28 -6.80
CA GLN A 69 12.79 -6.91 -6.82
C GLN A 69 11.96 -6.61 -8.08
N LYS A 70 12.37 -7.19 -9.22
CA LYS A 70 11.68 -7.08 -10.51
C LYS A 70 10.27 -7.68 -10.43
N GLU A 71 10.18 -8.93 -9.95
CA GLU A 71 8.90 -9.64 -9.81
C GLU A 71 7.95 -8.92 -8.84
N ARG A 72 8.43 -8.52 -7.66
CA ARG A 72 7.62 -7.75 -6.70
C ARG A 72 7.07 -6.46 -7.31
N SER A 73 7.88 -5.77 -8.11
CA SER A 73 7.47 -4.51 -8.74
C SER A 73 6.44 -4.72 -9.86
N LEU A 74 6.59 -5.78 -10.67
CA LEU A 74 5.61 -6.15 -11.69
C LEU A 74 4.27 -6.60 -11.08
N ILE A 75 4.30 -7.35 -9.98
CA ILE A 75 3.09 -7.72 -9.23
C ILE A 75 2.41 -6.46 -8.66
N ALA A 76 3.18 -5.54 -8.06
CA ALA A 76 2.63 -4.30 -7.54
C ALA A 76 2.05 -3.41 -8.65
N LEU A 77 2.67 -3.38 -9.83
CA LEU A 77 2.13 -2.72 -11.01
C LEU A 77 0.79 -3.33 -11.44
N SER A 78 0.72 -4.66 -11.55
CA SER A 78 -0.52 -5.38 -11.89
C SER A 78 -1.65 -5.05 -10.91
N SER A 79 -1.36 -5.06 -9.60
CA SER A 79 -2.30 -4.65 -8.56
C SER A 79 -2.74 -3.19 -8.70
N ALA A 80 -1.81 -2.28 -9.01
CA ALA A 80 -2.11 -0.87 -9.25
C ALA A 80 -3.06 -0.65 -10.44
N VAL A 81 -2.87 -1.42 -11.52
CA VAL A 81 -3.77 -1.44 -12.69
C VAL A 81 -5.15 -1.96 -12.28
N ALA A 82 -5.21 -3.05 -11.53
CA ALA A 82 -6.47 -3.66 -11.09
C ALA A 82 -7.33 -2.68 -10.25
N VAL A 83 -6.70 -1.89 -9.37
CA VAL A 83 -7.40 -0.85 -8.57
C VAL A 83 -7.48 0.51 -9.26
N LYS A 84 -7.00 0.62 -10.50
CA LYS A 84 -7.05 1.84 -11.34
C LYS A 84 -6.39 3.07 -10.71
N SER A 85 -5.32 2.87 -9.93
CA SER A 85 -4.59 3.98 -9.30
C SER A 85 -3.48 4.49 -10.21
N THR A 86 -3.71 5.62 -10.89
CA THR A 86 -2.77 6.19 -11.87
C THR A 86 -1.39 6.50 -11.29
N GLU A 87 -1.33 7.03 -10.07
CA GLU A 87 -0.08 7.32 -9.38
C GLU A 87 0.67 6.04 -9.01
N CYS A 88 -0.03 5.02 -8.50
CA CYS A 88 0.57 3.72 -8.20
C CYS A 88 1.06 3.02 -9.49
N ILE A 89 0.32 3.12 -10.59
CA ILE A 89 0.74 2.59 -11.89
C ILE A 89 2.06 3.23 -12.32
N ARG A 90 2.14 4.57 -12.25
CA ARG A 90 3.37 5.30 -12.59
C ARG A 90 4.54 4.90 -11.70
N ALA A 91 4.33 4.86 -10.39
CA ALA A 91 5.37 4.55 -9.41
C ALA A 91 5.90 3.12 -9.57
N HIS A 92 5.00 2.12 -9.64
CA HIS A 92 5.41 0.72 -9.73
C HIS A 92 5.97 0.35 -11.11
N ALA A 93 5.52 0.98 -12.19
CA ALA A 93 6.17 0.83 -13.50
C ALA A 93 7.61 1.38 -13.48
N ALA A 94 7.84 2.53 -12.83
CA ALA A 94 9.19 3.06 -12.67
C ALA A 94 10.07 2.16 -11.80
N HIS A 95 9.54 1.58 -10.72
CA HIS A 95 10.27 0.62 -9.89
C HIS A 95 10.61 -0.67 -10.65
N ALA A 96 9.68 -1.21 -11.43
CA ALA A 96 9.93 -2.40 -12.25
C ALA A 96 11.06 -2.16 -13.26
N ARG A 97 11.02 -1.04 -13.99
CA ARG A 97 12.10 -0.65 -14.92
C ARG A 97 13.45 -0.49 -14.23
N LYS A 98 13.49 0.19 -13.08
CA LYS A 98 14.72 0.32 -12.28
C LYS A 98 15.28 -1.03 -11.82
N ALA A 99 14.40 -2.01 -11.61
CA ALA A 99 14.77 -3.38 -11.27
C ALA A 99 15.12 -4.26 -12.49
N GLY A 100 15.19 -3.68 -13.69
CA GLY A 100 15.58 -4.39 -14.91
C GLY A 100 14.42 -5.02 -15.68
N ALA A 101 13.17 -4.63 -15.42
CA ALA A 101 12.05 -5.07 -16.23
C ALA A 101 12.10 -4.47 -17.64
N THR A 102 11.84 -5.31 -18.65
CA THR A 102 11.69 -4.86 -20.03
C THR A 102 10.33 -4.20 -20.25
N GLU A 103 10.19 -3.43 -21.33
CA GLU A 103 8.88 -2.88 -21.71
C GLU A 103 7.87 -4.00 -21.99
N ASP A 104 8.30 -5.12 -22.58
CA ASP A 104 7.43 -6.29 -22.83
C ASP A 104 6.91 -6.90 -21.53
N GLU A 105 7.74 -7.02 -20.49
CA GLU A 105 7.30 -7.52 -19.17
C GLU A 105 6.30 -6.55 -18.51
N VAL A 106 6.53 -5.24 -18.64
CA VAL A 106 5.61 -4.20 -18.13
C VAL A 106 4.27 -4.26 -18.87
N VAL A 107 4.29 -4.32 -20.20
CA VAL A 107 3.09 -4.44 -21.04
C VAL A 107 2.34 -5.73 -20.71
N GLN A 108 3.05 -6.85 -20.59
CA GLN A 108 2.44 -8.13 -20.23
C GLN A 108 1.74 -8.07 -18.86
N ALA A 109 2.38 -7.48 -17.84
CA ALA A 109 1.77 -7.32 -16.52
C ALA A 109 0.48 -6.48 -16.56
N VAL A 110 0.47 -5.38 -17.34
CA VAL A 110 -0.71 -4.53 -17.53
C VAL A 110 -1.82 -5.28 -18.26
N LEU A 111 -1.50 -6.01 -19.33
CA LEU A 111 -2.48 -6.78 -20.11
C LEU A 111 -3.09 -7.91 -19.29
N ILE A 112 -2.29 -8.62 -18.48
CA ILE A 112 -2.79 -9.64 -17.55
C ILE A 112 -3.80 -9.03 -16.57
N ALA A 113 -3.45 -7.91 -15.93
CA ALA A 113 -4.35 -7.23 -15.00
C ALA A 113 -5.66 -6.80 -15.69
N GLY A 114 -5.57 -6.18 -16.87
CA GLY A 114 -6.72 -5.77 -17.66
C GLY A 114 -7.64 -6.94 -18.03
N PHE A 115 -7.07 -8.05 -18.49
CA PHE A 115 -7.83 -9.26 -18.81
C PHE A 115 -8.53 -9.85 -17.58
N VAL A 116 -7.79 -10.06 -16.48
CA VAL A 116 -8.34 -10.63 -15.24
C VAL A 116 -9.47 -9.76 -14.69
N CYS A 117 -9.27 -8.44 -14.65
CA CYS A 117 -10.30 -7.51 -14.21
C CYS A 117 -11.50 -7.46 -15.17
N GLY A 118 -11.29 -7.58 -16.48
CA GLY A 118 -12.36 -7.61 -17.48
C GLY A 118 -13.21 -8.87 -17.43
N MET A 119 -12.63 -10.03 -17.08
CA MET A 119 -13.38 -11.29 -16.97
C MET A 119 -14.25 -11.37 -15.72
N SER A 120 -13.89 -10.67 -14.64
CA SER A 120 -14.67 -10.67 -13.39
C SER A 120 -16.14 -10.22 -13.56
N PRO A 121 -16.45 -9.05 -14.17
CA PRO A 121 -17.83 -8.65 -14.41
C PRO A 121 -18.55 -9.55 -15.42
N ILE A 122 -17.85 -10.10 -16.43
CA ILE A 122 -18.44 -11.06 -17.37
C ILE A 122 -18.93 -12.31 -16.62
N ARG A 123 -18.08 -12.86 -15.72
CA ARG A 123 -18.46 -13.99 -14.87
C ARG A 123 -19.65 -13.65 -13.98
N ALA A 124 -19.66 -12.46 -13.36
CA ALA A 124 -20.76 -12.02 -12.52
C ALA A 124 -22.07 -11.92 -13.31
N ALA A 125 -22.04 -11.34 -14.50
CA ALA A 125 -23.18 -11.27 -15.40
C ALA A 125 -23.66 -12.67 -15.80
N TYR A 126 -22.75 -13.54 -16.24
CA TYR A 126 -23.06 -14.92 -16.61
C TYR A 126 -23.76 -15.69 -15.48
N GLN A 127 -23.34 -15.50 -14.23
CA GLN A 127 -23.96 -16.13 -13.06
C GLN A 127 -25.37 -15.57 -12.75
N GLY A 128 -25.66 -14.34 -13.15
CA GLY A 128 -26.95 -13.69 -12.93
C GLY A 128 -27.97 -13.83 -14.07
N LEU A 129 -27.56 -14.34 -15.24
CA LEU A 129 -28.47 -14.60 -16.36
C LEU A 129 -29.27 -15.89 -16.13
N PRO A 130 -30.55 -15.95 -16.56
CA PRO A 130 -31.34 -17.17 -16.48
C PRO A 130 -30.68 -18.30 -17.28
N ARG A 131 -30.75 -19.52 -16.76
CA ARG A 131 -30.29 -20.72 -17.48
C ARG A 131 -31.50 -21.36 -18.15
N GLU A 132 -31.39 -21.57 -19.46
CA GLU A 132 -32.32 -22.38 -20.25
C GLU A 132 -32.20 -23.87 -19.89
#